data_AF-A0A196MUA0-F1
#
_entry.id   AF-A0A196MUA0-F1
#
_cell.length_a   1.000
_cell.length_b   1.000
_cell.length_c   1.000
_cell.angle_alpha   90.00
_cell.angle_beta   90.00
_cell.angle_gamma   90.00
#
_symmetry.space_group_name_H-M   'P 1'
#
loop_
_entity.id
_entity.type
_entity.pdbx_description
1 polymer ?
#
loop_
_entity_poly.entity_id
_entity_poly.type
_entity_poly.pdbx_seq_one_letter_code
_entity_poly.pdbx_strand_id
1 'polypeptide(L)'
;MRLPRRTALFPRPALALLAPALLLAGCAGYNGGLDSVHQPVVSRQDLTLDLQAEGGHLAPGEDKRLAEWMGAMNLHYGDRLAIDDGGDGATARAEVAAAAGRYGLMLADRAPATGRPSDSGMVRVVLTRASAAVPGCPDYSHPSGMTADASTSSNFGCATASNLAAMVADPADLVRGAPGAPTADPQTMTKAIGAYRAAMPSGGGGTTVKSETTSGSAPK
;
A
#
# COMPACT_ATOMS: atom_id res chain seq x y z
N MET A 1 -50.05 -72.20 15.21
CA MET A 1 -49.42 -71.25 14.26
C MET A 1 -48.42 -70.38 15.02
N ARG A 2 -47.11 -70.55 14.79
CA ARG A 2 -46.05 -69.68 15.32
C ARG A 2 -45.30 -69.08 14.14
N LEU A 3 -45.26 -67.76 14.02
CA LEU A 3 -44.42 -67.08 13.04
C LEU A 3 -42.95 -67.11 13.47
N PRO A 4 -41.98 -67.34 12.56
CA PRO A 4 -40.58 -67.12 12.87
C PRO A 4 -40.23 -65.63 12.74
N ARG A 5 -39.75 -65.03 13.82
CA ARG A 5 -39.05 -63.74 13.82
C ARG A 5 -37.72 -63.91 13.08
N ARG A 6 -37.56 -63.24 11.93
CA ARG A 6 -36.26 -63.07 11.26
C ARG A 6 -35.54 -61.89 11.90
N THR A 7 -34.58 -62.15 12.78
CA THR A 7 -33.58 -61.17 13.19
C THR A 7 -32.56 -61.01 12.06
N ALA A 8 -32.63 -59.90 11.34
CA ALA A 8 -31.59 -59.51 10.39
C ALA A 8 -30.32 -59.16 11.18
N LEU A 9 -29.34 -60.08 11.17
CA LEU A 9 -27.99 -59.83 11.60
C LEU A 9 -27.31 -58.98 10.51
N PHE A 10 -27.35 -57.65 10.66
CA PHE A 10 -26.49 -56.79 9.86
C PHE A 10 -25.02 -57.13 10.17
N PRO A 11 -24.17 -57.37 9.16
CA PRO A 11 -22.77 -57.71 9.37
C PRO A 11 -22.07 -56.50 10.00
N ARG A 12 -21.50 -56.72 11.19
CA ARG A 12 -20.81 -55.75 12.03
C ARG A 12 -19.32 -55.44 11.69
N PRO A 13 -18.67 -55.90 10.59
CA PRO A 13 -17.24 -55.60 10.42
C PRO A 13 -16.96 -54.22 9.80
N ALA A 14 -17.96 -53.53 9.24
CA ALA A 14 -17.74 -52.25 8.56
C ALA A 14 -17.36 -51.10 9.51
N LEU A 15 -17.76 -51.15 10.80
CA LEU A 15 -17.37 -50.11 11.77
C LEU A 15 -15.90 -50.20 12.21
N ALA A 16 -15.28 -51.39 12.15
CA ALA A 16 -13.91 -51.57 12.65
C ALA A 16 -12.84 -50.94 11.75
N LEU A 17 -13.14 -50.74 10.46
CA LEU A 17 -12.23 -50.12 9.49
C LEU A 17 -12.18 -48.59 9.57
N LEU A 18 -13.10 -47.95 10.29
CA LEU A 18 -13.14 -46.48 10.47
C LEU A 18 -12.37 -46.00 11.71
N ALA A 19 -11.98 -46.91 12.62
CA ALA A 19 -11.24 -46.57 13.84
C ALA A 19 -9.87 -45.90 13.60
N PRO A 20 -9.06 -46.28 12.58
CA PRO A 20 -7.79 -45.62 12.33
C PRO A 20 -7.94 -44.18 11.81
N ALA A 21 -9.03 -43.88 11.08
CA ALA A 21 -9.26 -42.55 10.50
C ALA A 21 -9.56 -41.50 11.58
N LEU A 22 -10.11 -41.91 12.73
CA LEU A 22 -10.34 -41.03 13.89
C LEU A 22 -9.05 -40.71 14.66
N LEU A 23 -7.99 -41.53 14.53
CA LEU A 23 -6.71 -41.30 15.20
C LEU A 23 -5.83 -40.25 14.48
N LEU A 24 -6.13 -39.90 13.22
CA LEU A 24 -5.42 -38.83 12.50
C LEU A 24 -6.01 -37.43 12.75
N ALA A 25 -7.16 -37.30 13.42
CA ALA A 25 -7.80 -36.00 13.65
C ALA A 25 -7.14 -35.15 14.75
N GLY A 26 -6.05 -35.63 15.38
CA GLY A 26 -5.39 -34.98 16.51
C GLY A 26 -4.16 -34.14 16.20
N CYS A 27 -3.60 -34.22 14.99
CA CYS A 27 -2.44 -33.41 14.61
C CYS A 27 -2.87 -32.04 14.09
N ALA A 28 -3.32 -31.16 14.98
CA ALA A 28 -3.24 -29.73 14.74
C ALA A 28 -1.76 -29.33 14.84
N GLY A 29 -1.24 -28.56 13.88
CA GLY A 29 0.17 -28.19 13.83
C GLY A 29 0.63 -27.44 15.10
N TYR A 30 1.91 -27.58 15.46
CA TYR A 30 2.51 -26.85 16.58
C TYR A 30 2.88 -25.41 16.16
N ASN A 31 2.48 -24.42 16.97
CA ASN A 31 2.73 -23.00 16.75
C ASN A 31 3.17 -22.29 18.05
N GLY A 32 4.15 -22.86 18.74
CA GLY A 32 4.78 -22.25 19.93
C GLY A 32 6.10 -21.51 19.65
N GLY A 33 6.44 -21.28 18.37
CA GLY A 33 7.61 -20.52 17.97
C GLY A 33 7.41 -19.00 18.10
N LEU A 34 8.49 -18.24 17.99
CA LEU A 34 8.43 -16.77 17.90
C LEU A 34 8.31 -16.27 16.45
N ASP A 35 8.56 -17.15 15.47
CA ASP A 35 8.46 -16.82 14.06
C ASP A 35 7.00 -16.81 13.61
N SER A 36 6.59 -15.73 12.93
CA SER A 36 5.23 -15.64 12.39
C SER A 36 5.08 -16.55 11.18
N VAL A 37 4.12 -17.48 11.25
CA VAL A 37 3.69 -18.33 10.13
C VAL A 37 3.08 -17.50 9.00
N HIS A 38 2.34 -16.45 9.36
CA HIS A 38 1.73 -15.53 8.43
C HIS A 38 2.54 -14.23 8.36
N GLN A 39 3.18 -13.98 7.24
CA GLN A 39 3.98 -12.78 7.00
C GLN A 39 3.30 -11.87 5.98
N PRO A 40 3.36 -10.54 6.15
CA PRO A 40 2.96 -9.61 5.12
C PRO A 40 3.79 -9.80 3.85
N VAL A 41 3.11 -9.95 2.73
CA VAL A 41 3.70 -9.97 1.40
C VAL A 41 3.46 -8.64 0.73
N VAL A 42 4.54 -8.01 0.27
CA VAL A 42 4.49 -6.72 -0.41
C VAL A 42 4.52 -6.94 -1.91
N SER A 43 3.49 -6.45 -2.60
CA SER A 43 3.46 -6.36 -4.05
C SER A 43 3.71 -4.93 -4.49
N ARG A 44 4.56 -4.75 -5.49
CA ARG A 44 4.91 -3.45 -6.06
C ARG A 44 4.64 -3.45 -7.56
N GLN A 45 4.09 -2.36 -8.06
CA GLN A 45 3.87 -2.12 -9.48
C GLN A 45 4.48 -0.76 -9.85
N ASP A 46 5.26 -0.75 -10.93
CA ASP A 46 5.81 0.47 -11.52
C ASP A 46 5.14 0.68 -12.88
N LEU A 47 4.49 1.82 -13.02
CA LEU A 47 3.76 2.25 -14.22
C LEU A 47 4.46 3.47 -14.79
N THR A 48 4.66 3.50 -16.10
CA THR A 48 5.46 4.54 -16.75
C THR A 48 4.67 5.27 -17.82
N LEU A 49 4.87 6.58 -17.92
CA LEU A 49 4.40 7.42 -19.01
C LEU A 49 5.57 8.21 -19.59
N ASP A 50 5.81 8.03 -20.88
CA ASP A 50 6.81 8.80 -21.62
C ASP A 50 6.14 10.05 -22.22
N LEU A 51 6.71 11.19 -21.89
CA LEU A 51 6.26 12.51 -22.32
C LEU A 51 7.36 13.21 -23.11
N GLN A 52 6.96 14.03 -24.06
CA GLN A 52 7.90 14.86 -24.81
C GLN A 52 8.35 16.04 -23.94
N ALA A 53 9.65 16.32 -23.96
CA ALA A 53 10.24 17.47 -23.27
C ALA A 53 10.91 18.42 -24.26
N GLU A 54 10.68 19.71 -24.11
CA GLU A 54 11.25 20.77 -24.93
C GLU A 54 11.83 21.86 -24.03
N GLY A 55 13.10 22.21 -24.21
CA GLY A 55 13.74 23.28 -23.43
C GLY A 55 13.80 23.03 -21.92
N GLY A 56 13.73 21.77 -21.46
CA GLY A 56 13.68 21.41 -20.04
C GLY A 56 12.27 21.41 -19.43
N HIS A 57 11.24 21.70 -20.23
CA HIS A 57 9.84 21.74 -19.85
C HIS A 57 9.04 20.64 -20.55
N LEU A 58 7.79 20.40 -20.12
CA LEU A 58 6.87 19.58 -20.89
C LEU A 58 6.58 20.25 -22.24
N ALA A 59 6.61 19.48 -23.32
CA ALA A 59 6.23 19.99 -24.63
C ALA A 59 4.73 20.37 -24.65
N PRO A 60 4.29 21.27 -25.56
CA PRO A 60 2.90 21.71 -25.62
C PRO A 60 1.91 20.54 -25.74
N GLY A 61 0.92 20.48 -24.83
CA GLY A 61 -0.11 19.44 -24.78
C GLY A 61 0.22 18.20 -23.95
N GLU A 62 1.48 18.04 -23.51
CA GLU A 62 1.91 16.93 -22.65
C GLU A 62 1.40 17.06 -21.21
N ASP A 63 1.13 18.28 -20.76
CA ASP A 63 0.49 18.58 -19.47
C ASP A 63 -0.91 17.94 -19.36
N LYS A 64 -1.69 18.02 -20.44
CA LYS A 64 -3.00 17.39 -20.52
C LYS A 64 -2.90 15.87 -20.55
N ARG A 65 -1.98 15.30 -21.34
CA ARG A 65 -1.72 13.85 -21.35
C ARG A 65 -1.32 13.34 -19.97
N LEU A 66 -0.45 14.07 -19.26
CA LEU A 66 -0.05 13.76 -17.91
C LEU A 66 -1.26 13.77 -16.96
N ALA A 67 -2.07 14.82 -17.00
CA ALA A 67 -3.26 14.93 -16.15
C ALA A 67 -4.28 13.82 -16.40
N GLU A 68 -4.54 13.49 -17.67
CA GLU A 68 -5.44 12.40 -18.07
C GLU A 68 -4.92 11.04 -17.63
N TRP A 69 -3.62 10.78 -17.81
CA TRP A 69 -3.00 9.54 -17.33
C TRP A 69 -3.05 9.43 -15.80
N MET A 70 -2.74 10.50 -15.08
CA MET A 70 -2.84 10.53 -13.62
C MET A 70 -4.28 10.27 -13.14
N GLY A 71 -5.26 10.85 -13.82
CA GLY A 71 -6.68 10.58 -13.54
C GLY A 71 -7.07 9.13 -13.83
N ALA A 72 -6.64 8.60 -14.98
CA ALA A 72 -6.92 7.23 -15.39
C ALA A 72 -6.29 6.18 -14.47
N MET A 73 -5.09 6.45 -13.96
CA MET A 73 -4.42 5.60 -12.97
C MET A 73 -4.98 5.75 -11.54
N ASN A 74 -5.91 6.70 -11.36
CA ASN A 74 -6.50 7.04 -10.07
C ASN A 74 -5.41 7.26 -9.02
N LEU A 75 -4.54 8.26 -9.26
CA LEU A 75 -3.51 8.62 -8.31
C LEU A 75 -4.14 8.96 -6.96
N HIS A 76 -3.55 8.43 -5.89
CA HIS A 76 -4.03 8.65 -4.54
C HIS A 76 -2.87 8.69 -3.55
N TYR A 77 -3.17 9.10 -2.32
CA TYR A 77 -2.22 9.06 -1.23
C TYR A 77 -1.58 7.66 -1.08
N GLY A 78 -0.26 7.61 -0.89
CA GLY A 78 0.53 6.38 -0.84
C GLY A 78 1.19 6.01 -2.16
N ASP A 79 0.76 6.60 -3.27
CA ASP A 79 1.49 6.51 -4.53
C ASP A 79 2.79 7.32 -4.48
N ARG A 80 3.84 6.83 -5.15
CA ARG A 80 5.08 7.57 -5.32
C ARG A 80 5.30 7.91 -6.78
N LEU A 81 5.52 9.18 -7.06
CA LEU A 81 5.79 9.67 -8.40
C LEU A 81 7.25 10.09 -8.51
N ALA A 82 7.93 9.68 -9.58
CA ALA A 82 9.30 10.06 -9.85
C ALA A 82 9.49 10.44 -11.32
N ILE A 83 10.59 11.14 -11.60
CA ILE A 83 10.99 11.55 -12.93
C ILE A 83 12.26 10.79 -13.31
N ASP A 84 12.26 10.19 -14.49
CA ASP A 84 13.39 9.53 -15.13
C ASP A 84 13.68 10.22 -16.47
N ASP A 85 14.67 11.11 -16.46
CA ASP A 85 15.20 11.81 -17.64
C ASP A 85 16.62 11.32 -17.99
N GLY A 86 17.06 10.19 -17.43
CA GLY A 86 18.44 9.70 -17.53
C GLY A 86 19.46 10.50 -16.71
N GLY A 87 19.02 11.49 -15.93
CA GLY A 87 19.85 12.36 -15.10
C GLY A 87 19.36 12.44 -13.65
N ASP A 88 19.17 13.66 -13.16
CA ASP A 88 18.75 13.96 -11.79
C ASP A 88 17.22 14.17 -11.65
N GLY A 89 16.44 13.97 -12.71
CA GLY A 89 15.00 14.17 -12.69
C GLY A 89 14.59 15.65 -12.57
N ALA A 90 15.39 16.54 -13.17
CA ALA A 90 15.12 17.98 -13.22
C ALA A 90 14.22 18.38 -14.40
N THR A 91 14.23 17.61 -15.48
CA THR A 91 13.43 17.90 -16.68
C THR A 91 11.94 17.87 -16.35
N ALA A 92 11.20 18.92 -16.73
CA ALA A 92 9.76 19.07 -16.49
C ALA A 92 9.33 18.98 -15.01
N ARG A 93 10.26 19.15 -14.07
CA ARG A 93 10.02 18.89 -12.64
C ARG A 93 8.95 19.80 -12.05
N ALA A 94 8.91 21.07 -12.48
CA ALA A 94 7.94 22.03 -11.96
C ALA A 94 6.51 21.64 -12.36
N GLU A 95 6.30 21.25 -13.61
CA GLU A 95 5.00 20.86 -14.16
C GLU A 95 4.53 19.54 -13.56
N VAL A 96 5.41 18.54 -13.49
CA VAL A 96 5.09 17.23 -12.90
C VAL A 96 4.83 17.37 -11.39
N ALA A 97 5.59 18.19 -10.66
CA ALA A 97 5.35 18.46 -9.24
C ALA A 97 4.03 19.20 -9.02
N ALA A 98 3.69 20.17 -9.87
CA ALA A 98 2.42 20.88 -9.80
C ALA A 98 1.22 19.94 -10.06
N ALA A 99 1.36 19.00 -10.99
CA ALA A 99 0.36 17.98 -11.26
C ALA A 99 0.22 17.00 -10.08
N ALA A 100 1.33 16.49 -9.55
CA ALA A 100 1.37 15.59 -8.40
C ALA A 100 0.77 16.24 -7.14
N GLY A 101 1.03 17.54 -6.93
CA GLY A 101 0.50 18.31 -5.79
C GLY A 101 -1.02 18.35 -5.72
N ARG A 102 -1.73 18.21 -6.86
CA ARG A 102 -3.21 18.10 -6.89
C ARG A 102 -3.74 16.85 -6.20
N TYR A 103 -2.90 15.80 -6.11
CA TYR A 103 -3.17 14.55 -5.42
C TYR A 103 -2.54 14.50 -4.02
N GLY A 104 -1.95 15.60 -3.55
CA GLY A 104 -1.21 15.64 -2.28
C GLY A 104 0.09 14.86 -2.30
N LEU A 105 0.65 14.60 -3.48
CA LEU A 105 1.88 13.83 -3.67
C LEU A 105 3.09 14.75 -3.85
N MET A 106 4.23 14.30 -3.33
CA MET A 106 5.54 14.90 -3.58
C MET A 106 6.34 13.99 -4.52
N LEU A 107 7.21 14.59 -5.34
CA LEU A 107 8.10 13.81 -6.19
C LEU A 107 9.16 13.12 -5.35
N ALA A 108 9.38 11.84 -5.62
CA ALA A 108 10.51 11.11 -5.09
C ALA A 108 11.83 11.64 -5.68
N ASP A 109 12.90 11.54 -4.89
CA ASP A 109 14.23 12.05 -5.28
C ASP A 109 14.80 11.32 -6.50
N ARG A 110 14.47 10.04 -6.67
CA ARG A 110 14.99 9.22 -7.76
C ARG A 110 13.95 8.21 -8.24
N ALA A 111 13.83 8.09 -9.55
CA ALA A 111 13.04 7.04 -10.18
C ALA A 111 13.67 5.66 -10.00
N PRO A 112 12.86 4.60 -9.83
CA PRO A 112 13.38 3.25 -9.86
C PRO A 112 13.88 2.89 -11.27
N ALA A 113 14.75 1.89 -11.36
CA ALA A 113 15.22 1.40 -12.66
C ALA A 113 14.03 0.81 -13.45
N THR A 114 13.63 1.48 -14.53
CA THR A 114 12.47 1.08 -15.35
C THR A 114 12.80 0.08 -16.47
N GLY A 115 13.95 -0.61 -16.38
CA GLY A 115 14.38 -1.66 -17.32
C GLY A 115 14.75 -1.18 -18.74
N ARG A 116 14.33 0.03 -19.12
CA ARG A 116 14.67 0.70 -20.38
C ARG A 116 14.98 2.18 -20.09
N PRO A 117 16.02 2.79 -20.67
CA PRO A 117 16.22 4.23 -20.61
C PRO A 117 15.05 5.02 -21.23
N SER A 118 14.84 6.27 -20.81
CA SER A 118 14.03 7.21 -21.58
C SER A 118 14.73 7.57 -22.89
N ASP A 119 13.94 7.78 -23.95
CA ASP A 119 14.47 8.18 -25.25
C ASP A 119 14.94 9.66 -25.19
N SER A 120 15.89 10.04 -26.04
CA SER A 120 16.36 11.43 -26.09
C SER A 120 15.21 12.38 -26.43
N GLY A 121 15.09 13.49 -25.68
CA GLY A 121 13.98 14.43 -25.82
C GLY A 121 12.68 13.99 -25.13
N MET A 122 12.69 12.84 -24.46
CA MET A 122 11.57 12.38 -23.62
C MET A 122 11.93 12.44 -22.14
N VAL A 123 10.90 12.68 -21.33
CA VAL A 123 10.93 12.52 -19.89
C VAL A 123 9.95 11.44 -19.49
N ARG A 124 10.41 10.47 -18.69
CA ARG A 124 9.56 9.40 -18.18
C ARG A 124 9.06 9.74 -16.79
N VAL A 125 7.75 9.75 -16.62
CA VAL A 125 7.11 9.82 -15.30
C VAL A 125 6.83 8.40 -14.83
N VAL A 126 7.31 8.07 -13.64
CA VAL A 126 7.18 6.74 -13.04
C VAL A 126 6.27 6.81 -11.82
N LEU A 127 5.16 6.09 -11.87
CA LEU A 127 4.26 5.85 -10.76
C LEU A 127 4.61 4.50 -10.12
N THR A 128 5.04 4.53 -8.87
CA THR A 128 5.22 3.33 -8.05
C THR A 128 4.08 3.21 -7.06
N ARG A 129 3.36 2.09 -7.12
CA ARG A 129 2.33 1.69 -6.15
C ARG A 129 2.76 0.41 -5.44
N ALA A 130 2.68 0.42 -4.11
CA ALA A 130 2.95 -0.74 -3.28
C ALA A 130 1.71 -1.08 -2.44
N SER A 131 1.49 -2.37 -2.19
CA SER A 131 0.44 -2.87 -1.31
C SER A 131 0.96 -4.05 -0.49
N ALA A 132 0.52 -4.15 0.75
CA ALA A 132 0.81 -5.30 1.61
C ALA A 132 -0.46 -6.09 1.87
N ALA A 133 -0.37 -7.41 1.77
CA ALA A 133 -1.44 -8.33 2.15
C ALA A 133 -0.84 -9.57 2.82
N VAL A 134 -1.63 -10.26 3.62
CA VAL A 134 -1.19 -11.50 4.29
C VAL A 134 -1.95 -12.67 3.65
N PRO A 135 -1.33 -13.44 2.75
CA PRO A 135 -2.00 -14.57 2.10
C PRO A 135 -2.42 -15.64 3.11
N GLY A 136 -3.54 -16.30 2.84
CA GLY A 136 -4.04 -17.39 3.68
C GLY A 136 -4.72 -16.94 4.97
N CYS A 137 -4.98 -15.65 5.16
CA CYS A 137 -5.72 -15.12 6.30
C CYS A 137 -7.16 -14.70 5.93
N PRO A 138 -8.17 -14.91 6.80
CA PRO A 138 -8.09 -15.64 8.07
C PRO A 138 -7.85 -17.14 7.88
N ASP A 139 -7.20 -17.78 8.87
CA ASP A 139 -6.90 -19.22 8.86
C ASP A 139 -7.64 -19.94 10.00
N TYR A 140 -8.45 -20.93 9.63
CA TYR A 140 -9.23 -21.77 10.55
C TYR A 140 -8.76 -23.22 10.59
N SER A 141 -7.56 -23.50 10.09
CA SER A 141 -6.96 -24.83 10.12
C SER A 141 -6.68 -25.32 11.54
N HIS A 142 -6.44 -24.39 12.48
CA HIS A 142 -6.19 -24.71 13.89
C HIS A 142 -7.49 -24.61 14.72
N PRO A 143 -7.87 -25.65 15.48
CA PRO A 143 -9.07 -25.62 16.30
C PRO A 143 -9.02 -24.49 17.33
N SER A 144 -10.13 -23.78 17.53
CA SER A 144 -10.25 -22.67 18.48
C SER A 144 -10.25 -23.09 19.98
N GLY A 145 -9.68 -24.24 20.30
CA GLY A 145 -9.68 -24.84 21.64
C GLY A 145 -8.38 -24.56 22.41
N MET A 146 -8.39 -24.87 23.71
CA MET A 146 -7.17 -24.87 24.52
C MET A 146 -6.26 -26.00 24.06
N THR A 147 -5.02 -25.67 23.71
CA THR A 147 -3.99 -26.65 23.43
C THR A 147 -2.98 -26.70 24.58
N ALA A 148 -2.54 -27.90 24.96
CA ALA A 148 -1.63 -28.10 26.10
C ALA A 148 -0.14 -27.92 25.74
N ASP A 149 0.15 -27.62 24.48
CA ASP A 149 1.47 -27.46 23.89
C ASP A 149 1.94 -26.00 23.82
N ALA A 150 1.21 -25.07 24.45
CA ALA A 150 1.49 -23.63 24.44
C ALA A 150 1.53 -23.00 23.03
N SER A 151 0.79 -23.57 22.07
CA SER A 151 0.65 -23.02 20.72
C SER A 151 -0.21 -21.75 20.70
N THR A 152 0.18 -20.78 19.86
CA THR A 152 -0.68 -19.65 19.51
C THR A 152 -1.65 -20.05 18.40
N SER A 153 -2.87 -19.49 18.41
CA SER A 153 -3.85 -19.77 17.36
C SER A 153 -3.41 -19.21 16.01
N SER A 154 -3.76 -19.85 14.89
CA SER A 154 -3.42 -19.34 13.54
C SER A 154 -3.91 -17.90 13.33
N ASN A 155 -5.10 -17.60 13.84
CA ASN A 155 -5.69 -16.27 13.72
C ASN A 155 -5.00 -15.20 14.58
N PHE A 156 -4.19 -15.57 15.59
CA PHE A 156 -3.35 -14.60 16.30
C PHE A 156 -2.33 -13.95 15.35
N GLY A 157 -1.63 -14.76 14.56
CA GLY A 157 -0.69 -14.29 13.54
C GLY A 157 -1.38 -13.51 12.43
N CYS A 158 -2.52 -14.02 11.93
CA CYS A 158 -3.31 -13.30 10.93
C CYS A 158 -3.79 -11.94 11.40
N ALA A 159 -4.34 -11.84 12.62
CA ALA A 159 -4.81 -10.57 13.16
C ALA A 159 -3.66 -9.55 13.28
N THR A 160 -2.52 -9.96 13.83
CA THR A 160 -1.37 -9.07 13.99
C THR A 160 -0.80 -8.63 12.64
N ALA A 161 -0.52 -9.56 11.75
CA ALA A 161 0.12 -9.27 10.46
C ALA A 161 -0.79 -8.49 9.50
N SER A 162 -2.10 -8.80 9.47
CA SER A 162 -3.05 -8.09 8.61
C SER A 162 -3.30 -6.66 9.08
N ASN A 163 -3.40 -6.44 10.39
CA ASN A 163 -3.47 -5.08 10.94
C ASN A 163 -2.18 -4.31 10.65
N LEU A 164 -1.01 -4.92 10.79
CA LEU A 164 0.25 -4.27 10.42
C LEU A 164 0.28 -3.88 8.94
N ALA A 165 -0.11 -4.80 8.04
CA ALA A 165 -0.19 -4.54 6.61
C ALA A 165 -1.17 -3.40 6.25
N ALA A 166 -2.27 -3.27 6.99
CA ALA A 166 -3.27 -2.21 6.79
C ALA A 166 -2.87 -0.86 7.40
N MET A 167 -2.07 -0.85 8.47
CA MET A 167 -1.65 0.37 9.17
C MET A 167 -0.39 1.01 8.60
N VAL A 168 0.47 0.24 7.92
CA VAL A 168 1.73 0.78 7.40
C VAL A 168 1.46 1.82 6.31
N ALA A 169 2.12 2.98 6.39
CA ALA A 169 1.92 4.07 5.45
C ALA A 169 2.55 3.76 4.07
N ASP A 170 3.77 3.24 4.06
CA ASP A 170 4.44 2.72 2.86
C ASP A 170 4.70 1.21 3.02
N PRO A 171 3.99 0.35 2.27
CA PRO A 171 4.22 -1.09 2.28
C PRO A 171 5.66 -1.51 1.95
N ALA A 172 6.42 -0.72 1.20
CA ALA A 172 7.81 -1.04 0.88
C ALA A 172 8.74 -1.03 2.11
N ASP A 173 8.33 -0.36 3.19
CA ASP A 173 9.08 -0.32 4.45
C ASP A 173 9.04 -1.66 5.20
N LEU A 174 8.05 -2.53 4.93
CA LEU A 174 8.02 -3.88 5.49
C LEU A 174 9.16 -4.76 4.95
N VAL A 175 9.74 -4.41 3.80
CA VAL A 175 10.86 -5.17 3.19
C VAL A 175 12.20 -4.52 3.50
N ARG A 176 12.30 -3.20 3.31
CA ARG A 176 13.60 -2.49 3.36
C ARG A 176 13.82 -1.75 4.67
N GLY A 177 12.77 -1.59 5.48
CA GLY A 177 12.73 -0.59 6.54
C GLY A 177 12.68 0.83 5.96
N ALA A 178 12.05 1.74 6.68
CA ALA A 178 12.25 3.15 6.42
C ALA A 178 13.70 3.48 6.82
N PRO A 179 14.57 3.98 5.91
CA PRO A 179 15.79 4.63 6.36
C PRO A 179 15.31 5.75 7.27
N GLY A 180 15.66 5.69 8.55
CA GLY A 180 15.11 6.58 9.57
C GLY A 180 15.02 7.97 8.99
N ALA A 181 13.79 8.47 8.81
CA ALA A 181 13.61 9.81 8.31
C ALA A 181 14.49 10.72 9.17
N PRO A 182 15.02 11.85 8.67
CA PRO A 182 15.21 12.97 9.56
C PRO A 182 13.80 13.30 10.07
N THR A 183 13.34 12.55 11.07
CA THR A 183 12.03 12.63 11.68
C THR A 183 11.94 14.05 12.16
N ALA A 184 11.21 14.88 11.42
CA ALA A 184 10.99 16.27 11.76
C ALA A 184 12.26 16.96 12.26
N ASP A 185 13.16 17.42 11.36
CA ASP A 185 14.23 18.32 11.80
C ASP A 185 13.59 19.41 12.70
N PRO A 186 13.89 19.42 14.02
CA PRO A 186 13.22 20.31 14.94
C PRO A 186 13.40 21.77 14.51
N GLN A 187 14.48 22.09 13.80
CA GLN A 187 14.71 23.43 13.25
C GLN A 187 13.71 23.76 12.14
N THR A 188 13.49 22.84 11.20
CA THR A 188 12.50 23.02 10.12
C THR A 188 11.07 23.10 10.67
N MET A 189 10.71 22.23 11.62
CA MET A 189 9.38 22.31 12.26
C MET A 189 9.19 23.58 13.08
N THR A 190 10.20 23.99 13.84
CA THR A 190 10.16 25.24 14.64
C THR A 190 10.07 26.46 13.74
N LYS A 191 10.68 26.45 12.54
CA LYS A 191 10.52 27.52 11.55
C LYS A 191 9.08 27.65 11.06
N ALA A 192 8.42 26.55 10.70
CA ALA A 192 7.02 26.60 10.23
C ALA A 192 6.07 27.08 11.35
N ILE A 193 6.26 26.57 12.58
CA ILE A 193 5.49 27.01 13.76
C ILE A 193 5.77 28.48 14.08
N GLY A 194 7.04 28.91 14.02
CA GLY A 194 7.46 30.28 14.22
C GLY A 194 6.86 31.23 13.19
N ALA A 195 6.89 30.85 11.91
CA ALA A 195 6.26 31.60 10.83
C ALA A 195 4.75 31.71 11.02
N TYR A 196 4.07 30.63 11.43
CA TYR A 196 2.64 30.66 11.75
C TYR A 196 2.32 31.58 12.94
N ARG A 197 3.12 31.54 14.01
CA ARG A 197 2.95 32.41 15.20
C ARG A 197 3.26 33.88 14.92
N ALA A 198 4.23 34.14 14.05
CA ALA A 198 4.65 35.49 13.67
C ALA A 198 3.74 36.10 12.57
N ALA A 199 2.93 35.29 11.88
CA ALA A 199 2.02 35.77 10.88
C ALA A 199 1.00 36.73 11.49
N MET A 200 0.86 37.91 10.90
CA MET A 200 -0.16 38.88 11.32
C MET A 200 -1.56 38.27 11.12
N PRO A 201 -2.50 38.45 12.07
CA PRO A 201 -3.88 38.03 11.89
C PRO A 201 -4.48 38.60 10.60
N SER A 202 -5.32 37.83 9.92
CA SER A 202 -5.95 38.22 8.64
C SER A 202 -6.79 39.51 8.73
N GLY A 203 -7.27 39.86 9.93
CA GLY A 203 -7.96 41.13 10.19
C GLY A 203 -7.06 42.37 10.20
N GLY A 204 -5.73 42.22 10.18
CA GLY A 204 -4.75 43.32 10.15
C GLY A 204 -3.96 43.42 8.83
N GLY A 205 -4.43 42.78 7.76
CA GLY A 205 -3.71 42.72 6.47
C GLY A 205 -2.73 41.55 6.31
N GLY A 206 -2.80 40.55 7.19
CA GLY A 206 -2.00 39.32 7.08
C GLY A 206 -2.43 38.42 5.92
N THR A 207 -1.46 37.81 5.24
CA THR A 207 -1.64 37.06 3.98
C THR A 207 -1.87 35.55 4.16
N THR A 208 -2.28 35.08 5.34
CA THR A 208 -2.43 33.64 5.62
C THR A 208 -3.62 32.98 4.93
N VAL A 209 -4.50 33.76 4.32
CA VAL A 209 -5.54 33.27 3.41
C VAL A 209 -5.31 33.95 2.07
N LYS A 210 -4.82 33.21 1.07
CA LYS A 210 -4.94 33.67 -0.32
C LYS A 210 -6.43 33.75 -0.62
N SER A 211 -6.96 34.96 -0.80
CA SER A 211 -8.27 35.14 -1.42
C SER A 211 -8.21 34.60 -2.84
N GLU A 212 -8.97 33.55 -3.14
CA GLU A 212 -9.25 33.20 -4.53
C GLU A 212 -10.08 34.33 -5.14
N THR A 213 -9.48 35.08 -6.06
CA THR A 213 -10.22 36.01 -6.92
C THR A 213 -10.91 35.21 -8.02
N THR A 214 -12.19 34.89 -7.81
CA THR A 214 -13.10 34.57 -8.93
C THR A 214 -13.46 35.88 -9.62
N SER A 215 -12.87 36.16 -10.78
CA SER A 215 -13.26 37.27 -11.64
C SER A 215 -14.60 36.96 -12.34
N GLY A 216 -15.71 37.22 -11.65
CA GLY A 216 -17.03 37.29 -12.27
C GLY A 216 -17.17 38.58 -13.07
N SER A 217 -17.15 38.50 -14.41
CA SER A 217 -17.61 39.58 -15.27
C SER A 217 -19.11 39.82 -15.06
N ALA A 218 -19.50 41.03 -14.69
CA ALA A 218 -20.90 41.48 -14.72
C ALA A 218 -21.22 42.07 -16.11
N PRO A 219 -22.41 41.79 -16.68
CA PRO A 219 -22.80 42.28 -18.00
C PRO A 219 -23.23 43.75 -17.93
N LYS A 220 -23.03 44.46 -19.04
CA LYS A 220 -23.53 45.81 -19.28
C LYS A 220 -24.88 45.74 -19.97
#